data_AF-A0A2N5YSS8-F1
#
_entry.id   AF-A0A2N5YSS8-F1
#
_cell.length_a   1.000
_cell.length_b   1.000
_cell.length_c   1.000
_cell.angle_alpha   90.00
_cell.angle_beta   90.00
_cell.angle_gamma   90.00
#
_symmetry.space_group_name_H-M   'P 1'
#
loop_
_entity.id
_entity.type
_entity.pdbx_description
1 polymer ?
#
loop_
_entity_poly.entity_id
_entity_poly.type
_entity_poly.pdbx_seq_one_letter_code
_entity_poly.pdbx_strand_id
1 'polypeptide(L)'
;MIIALSCYNPQIAEVEQSPSYKYNFSSLYNPSETSIHPQVKVFVKSDTEATVFFKLSTEEIKANLQSQMDTSFKLVVKYALRDVATFEIVDSGVNIFNINPRVDARFIGSSFNINLIKGSQNKLIVGFTGPKAYSGSRMIFDIDNSSDFSNDRFILEKKELNGYELVFDNFVKSGRNYRISSNTFDKYSFNVSLYGFDDYIVIPPYYIADPEEVLPEPDSLFTYTVGDSISFDSIGYYVFRASSNSEGVFCLLNAGNTFPEIEILSDMYEPLKLVATNRELNSIKE
;
A
#
# COMPACT_ATOMS: atom_id res chain seq x y z
N MET A 1 1.68 -7.54 18.31
CA MET A 1 0.36 -7.20 17.72
C MET A 1 0.17 -5.69 17.50
N ILE A 2 0.74 -4.82 18.34
CA ILE A 2 0.56 -3.36 18.21
C ILE A 2 1.38 -2.72 17.07
N ILE A 3 2.51 -3.27 16.65
CA ILE A 3 3.26 -2.71 15.50
C ILE A 3 2.39 -2.77 14.23
N ALA A 4 1.69 -3.88 13.98
CA ALA A 4 0.75 -3.99 12.86
C ALA A 4 -0.45 -3.03 12.99
N LEU A 5 -0.92 -2.75 14.21
CA LEU A 5 -1.94 -1.73 14.50
C LEU A 5 -1.39 -0.29 14.35
N SER A 6 -0.09 -0.06 14.54
CA SER A 6 0.54 1.22 14.18
C SER A 6 0.71 1.40 12.66
N CYS A 7 0.59 0.30 11.90
CA CYS A 7 0.60 0.28 10.44
C CYS A 7 -0.83 0.27 9.86
N TYR A 8 -1.88 0.26 10.70
CA TYR A 8 -3.29 0.25 10.30
C TYR A 8 -4.14 1.02 11.31
N ASN A 9 -4.72 2.16 10.92
CA ASN A 9 -5.64 2.93 11.76
C ASN A 9 -7.10 2.51 11.45
N PRO A 10 -7.70 1.55 12.19
CA PRO A 10 -9.11 1.20 11.97
C PRO A 10 -9.99 2.35 12.46
N GLN A 11 -10.58 3.10 11.53
CA GLN A 11 -11.66 4.02 11.88
C GLN A 11 -12.96 3.24 12.13
N ILE A 12 -13.41 3.26 13.38
CA ILE A 12 -14.77 2.82 13.74
C ILE A 12 -15.70 3.99 13.44
N ALA A 13 -16.40 3.93 12.31
CA ALA A 13 -17.52 4.83 12.03
C ALA A 13 -18.83 4.16 12.47
N GLU A 14 -19.61 4.83 13.33
CA GLU A 14 -21.01 4.48 13.54
C GLU A 14 -21.80 4.85 12.29
N VAL A 15 -22.33 3.85 11.58
CA VAL A 15 -23.06 4.06 10.31
C VAL A 15 -24.56 3.93 10.55
N GLU A 16 -25.30 5.03 10.39
CA GLU A 16 -26.75 5.00 10.22
C GLU A 16 -27.13 4.35 8.88
N GLN A 17 -28.11 3.44 8.91
CA GLN A 17 -28.45 2.58 7.78
C GLN A 17 -29.19 3.35 6.66
N SER A 18 -28.45 3.71 5.61
CA SER A 18 -29.00 4.13 4.31
C SER A 18 -29.28 2.91 3.42
N PRO A 19 -30.21 2.98 2.44
CA PRO A 19 -30.58 1.85 1.60
C PRO A 19 -29.35 1.33 0.81
N SER A 20 -28.97 0.08 1.09
CA SER A 20 -27.72 -0.50 0.58
C SER A 20 -27.81 -0.78 -0.92
N TYR A 21 -27.00 -0.08 -1.72
CA TYR A 21 -26.68 -0.55 -3.06
C TYR A 21 -25.84 -1.84 -2.92
N LYS A 22 -26.33 -2.96 -3.45
CA LYS A 22 -25.61 -4.26 -3.39
C LYS A 22 -24.40 -4.20 -4.30
N TYR A 23 -23.26 -3.80 -3.76
CA TYR A 23 -21.97 -3.97 -4.41
C TYR A 23 -21.46 -5.39 -4.17
N ASN A 24 -21.00 -6.05 -5.23
CA ASN A 24 -20.24 -7.29 -5.07
C ASN A 24 -18.77 -6.92 -4.76
N PHE A 25 -18.35 -7.20 -3.53
CA PHE A 25 -16.98 -7.03 -3.07
C PHE A 25 -16.21 -8.36 -3.02
N SER A 26 -16.75 -9.46 -3.57
CA SER A 26 -16.08 -10.77 -3.58
C SER A 26 -14.69 -10.71 -4.21
N SER A 27 -14.51 -9.88 -5.23
CA SER A 27 -13.23 -9.69 -5.91
C SER A 27 -12.15 -9.07 -5.04
N LEU A 28 -12.49 -8.39 -3.94
CA LEU A 28 -11.50 -7.94 -2.95
C LEU A 28 -10.85 -9.10 -2.20
N TYR A 29 -11.57 -10.23 -2.08
CA TYR A 29 -11.15 -11.42 -1.33
C TYR A 29 -10.72 -12.57 -2.24
N ASN A 30 -10.99 -12.48 -3.54
CA ASN A 30 -10.61 -13.46 -4.56
C ASN A 30 -9.90 -12.77 -5.73
N PRO A 31 -8.59 -12.47 -5.60
CA PRO A 31 -7.85 -11.77 -6.65
C PRO A 31 -7.92 -12.52 -8.00
N SER A 32 -7.94 -13.86 -7.97
CA SER A 32 -8.06 -14.72 -9.15
C SER A 32 -9.36 -14.54 -9.96
N GLU A 33 -10.37 -13.85 -9.42
CA GLU A 33 -11.60 -13.52 -10.15
C GLU A 33 -11.38 -12.43 -11.21
N THR A 34 -10.34 -11.60 -11.04
CA THR A 34 -10.03 -10.50 -11.95
C THR A 34 -8.89 -10.86 -12.90
N SER A 35 -8.96 -10.38 -14.14
CA SER A 35 -7.91 -10.66 -15.13
C SER A 35 -6.83 -9.58 -15.23
N ILE A 36 -6.98 -8.49 -14.47
CA ILE A 36 -5.99 -7.42 -14.34
C ILE A 36 -5.83 -7.09 -12.85
N HIS A 37 -4.58 -6.90 -12.41
CA HIS A 37 -4.26 -6.57 -11.02
C HIS A 37 -3.46 -5.26 -10.98
N PRO A 38 -4.13 -4.10 -11.11
CA PRO A 38 -3.44 -2.82 -11.00
C PRO A 38 -2.91 -2.60 -9.59
N GLN A 39 -1.67 -2.16 -9.48
CA GLN A 39 -1.13 -1.56 -8.27
C GLN A 39 -1.45 -0.06 -8.29
N VAL A 40 -1.88 0.50 -7.16
CA VAL A 40 -2.30 1.90 -7.06
C VAL A 40 -1.69 2.53 -5.83
N LYS A 41 -1.22 3.77 -5.97
CA LYS A 41 -0.71 4.60 -4.88
C LYS A 41 -1.34 5.98 -4.97
N VAL A 42 -1.92 6.44 -3.88
CA VAL A 42 -2.44 7.81 -3.76
C VAL A 42 -1.35 8.69 -3.15
N PHE A 43 -1.18 9.89 -3.71
CA PHE A 43 -0.26 10.90 -3.21
C PHE A 43 -0.95 12.26 -3.10
N VAL A 44 -1.14 12.73 -1.87
CA VAL A 44 -1.68 14.05 -1.56
C VAL A 44 -0.59 15.09 -1.76
N LYS A 45 -0.73 15.90 -2.82
CA LYS A 45 0.25 16.93 -3.19
C LYS A 45 0.04 18.22 -2.40
N SER A 46 -1.21 18.52 -2.08
CA SER A 46 -1.63 19.72 -1.37
C SER A 46 -2.96 19.46 -0.66
N ASP A 47 -3.44 20.45 0.09
CA ASP A 47 -4.71 20.35 0.80
C ASP A 47 -5.94 20.23 -0.12
N THR A 48 -5.78 20.45 -1.43
CA THR A 48 -6.88 20.43 -2.41
C THR A 48 -6.66 19.47 -3.57
N GLU A 49 -5.49 18.80 -3.65
CA GLU A 49 -5.16 17.96 -4.80
C GLU A 49 -4.40 16.69 -4.36
N ALA A 50 -4.85 15.55 -4.88
CA ALA A 50 -4.08 14.32 -4.86
C ALA A 50 -3.88 13.76 -6.28
N THR A 51 -2.79 13.03 -6.45
CA THR A 51 -2.50 12.25 -7.65
C THR A 51 -2.64 10.77 -7.33
N VAL A 52 -3.41 10.08 -8.15
CA VAL A 52 -3.56 8.63 -8.11
C VAL A 52 -2.66 8.05 -9.18
N PHE A 53 -1.57 7.42 -8.74
CA PHE A 53 -0.68 6.65 -9.60
C PHE A 53 -1.20 5.22 -9.72
N PHE A 54 -1.05 4.63 -10.90
CA PHE A 54 -1.30 3.21 -11.08
C PHE A 54 -0.27 2.57 -11.98
N LYS A 55 -0.08 1.26 -11.80
CA LYS A 55 0.82 0.41 -12.56
C LYS A 55 0.13 -0.90 -12.90
N LEU A 56 0.28 -1.34 -14.15
CA LEU A 56 -0.31 -2.58 -14.67
C LEU A 56 0.77 -3.47 -15.29
N SER A 57 0.62 -4.78 -15.15
CA SER A 57 1.47 -5.75 -15.84
C SER A 57 1.14 -5.77 -17.33
N THR A 58 2.16 -5.61 -18.17
CA THR A 58 2.02 -5.71 -19.63
C THR A 58 1.63 -7.15 -20.05
N GLU A 59 2.03 -8.15 -19.27
CA GLU A 59 1.70 -9.56 -19.54
C GLU A 59 0.21 -9.84 -19.32
N GLU A 60 -0.36 -9.34 -18.22
CA GLU A 60 -1.80 -9.45 -17.95
C GLU A 60 -2.61 -8.77 -19.04
N ILE A 61 -2.18 -7.58 -19.45
CA ILE A 61 -2.78 -6.86 -20.57
C ILE A 61 -2.76 -7.70 -21.85
N LYS A 62 -1.60 -8.26 -22.22
CA LYS A 62 -1.43 -9.09 -23.43
C LYS A 62 -2.34 -10.32 -23.39
N ALA A 63 -2.48 -10.98 -22.23
CA ALA A 63 -3.39 -12.10 -22.03
C ALA A 63 -4.88 -11.72 -22.18
N ASN A 64 -5.21 -10.45 -21.97
CA ASN A 64 -6.57 -9.92 -22.08
C ASN A 64 -6.92 -9.34 -23.46
N LEU A 65 -5.99 -9.26 -24.40
CA LEU A 65 -6.30 -8.79 -25.76
C LEU A 65 -7.33 -9.72 -26.43
N GLN A 66 -8.22 -9.13 -27.24
CA GLN A 66 -9.23 -9.88 -27.99
C GLN A 66 -8.61 -10.49 -29.26
N SER A 67 -7.61 -9.82 -29.84
CA SER A 67 -6.82 -10.32 -30.96
C SER A 67 -5.33 -10.05 -30.73
N GLN A 68 -4.46 -10.97 -31.15
CA GLN A 68 -3.00 -10.76 -31.14
C GLN A 68 -2.57 -9.64 -32.11
N MET A 69 -3.46 -9.21 -33.01
CA MET A 69 -3.22 -8.11 -33.94
C MET A 69 -3.54 -6.73 -33.36
N ASP A 70 -4.17 -6.66 -32.18
CA ASP A 70 -4.53 -5.39 -31.55
C ASP A 70 -3.27 -4.58 -31.23
N THR A 71 -3.17 -3.38 -31.82
CA THR A 71 -2.03 -2.46 -31.66
C THR A 71 -2.19 -1.52 -30.48
N SER A 72 -3.41 -1.41 -29.93
CA SER A 72 -3.71 -0.60 -28.77
C SER A 72 -4.95 -1.14 -28.07
N PHE A 73 -5.05 -0.92 -26.76
CA PHE A 73 -6.29 -1.15 -26.03
C PHE A 73 -6.63 0.07 -25.17
N LYS A 74 -7.92 0.24 -24.88
CA LYS A 74 -8.42 1.31 -24.03
C LYS A 74 -8.59 0.79 -22.61
N LEU A 75 -7.85 1.36 -21.68
CA LEU A 75 -8.11 1.20 -20.25
C LEU A 75 -9.02 2.32 -19.79
N VAL A 76 -10.20 1.95 -19.27
CA VAL A 76 -11.11 2.91 -18.66
C VAL A 76 -10.92 2.87 -17.15
N VAL A 77 -10.55 4.00 -16.56
CA VAL A 77 -10.38 4.17 -15.12
C VAL A 77 -11.47 5.12 -14.62
N LYS A 78 -12.43 4.58 -13.88
CA LYS A 78 -13.51 5.36 -13.24
C LYS A 78 -13.16 5.55 -11.78
N TYR A 79 -13.40 6.74 -11.23
CA TYR A 79 -13.25 6.96 -9.82
C TYR A 79 -14.41 7.74 -9.22
N ALA A 80 -14.65 7.53 -7.94
CA ALA A 80 -15.54 8.33 -7.11
C ALA A 80 -14.87 8.53 -5.75
N LEU A 81 -14.72 9.79 -5.36
CA LEU A 81 -14.26 10.22 -4.05
C LEU A 81 -15.49 10.59 -3.23
N ARG A 82 -15.61 10.01 -2.04
CA ARG A 82 -16.72 10.28 -1.12
C ARG A 82 -16.23 10.74 0.22
N ASP A 83 -16.90 11.72 0.79
CA ASP A 83 -16.67 12.10 2.19
C ASP A 83 -17.12 10.95 3.11
N VAL A 84 -16.33 10.65 4.14
CA VAL A 84 -16.60 9.51 5.05
C VAL A 84 -17.83 9.76 5.91
N ALA A 85 -18.05 11.01 6.35
CA ALA A 85 -19.11 11.33 7.31
C ALA A 85 -20.49 11.46 6.63
N THR A 86 -20.53 12.12 5.47
CA THR A 86 -21.78 12.42 4.74
C THR A 86 -22.07 11.47 3.60
N PHE A 87 -21.06 10.70 3.15
CA PHE A 87 -21.11 9.85 1.96
C PHE A 87 -21.39 10.58 0.64
N GLU A 88 -21.37 11.91 0.66
CA GLU A 88 -21.53 12.76 -0.52
C GLU A 88 -20.35 12.60 -1.48
N ILE A 89 -20.61 12.75 -2.78
CA ILE A 89 -19.55 12.71 -3.79
C ILE A 89 -18.80 14.04 -3.75
N VAL A 90 -17.53 13.98 -3.39
CA VAL A 90 -16.61 15.13 -3.39
C VAL A 90 -16.07 15.36 -4.79
N ASP A 91 -15.65 14.29 -5.46
CA ASP A 91 -15.14 14.32 -6.84
C ASP A 91 -15.44 12.99 -7.54
N SER A 92 -15.57 13.01 -8.85
CA SER A 92 -15.70 11.79 -9.64
C SER A 92 -15.29 12.02 -11.08
N GLY A 93 -14.81 10.98 -11.75
CA GLY A 93 -14.37 11.13 -13.13
C GLY A 93 -14.14 9.81 -13.84
N VAL A 94 -13.91 9.94 -15.15
CA VAL A 94 -13.58 8.82 -16.03
C VAL A 94 -12.37 9.24 -16.86
N ASN A 95 -11.28 8.50 -16.69
CA ASN A 95 -10.06 8.63 -17.46
C ASN A 95 -9.97 7.47 -18.46
N ILE A 96 -9.62 7.78 -19.71
CA ILE A 96 -9.44 6.76 -20.76
C ILE A 96 -7.99 6.83 -21.21
N PHE A 97 -7.25 5.75 -20.96
CA PHE A 97 -5.86 5.62 -21.38
C PHE A 97 -5.78 4.72 -22.60
N ASN A 98 -5.17 5.22 -23.67
CA ASN A 98 -4.82 4.41 -24.83
C ASN A 98 -3.45 3.79 -24.58
N ILE A 99 -3.42 2.49 -24.38
CA ILE A 99 -2.20 1.78 -24.02
C ILE A 99 -1.73 0.97 -25.22
N ASN A 100 -0.44 1.09 -25.53
CA ASN A 100 0.23 0.27 -26.52
C ASN A 100 0.86 -0.96 -25.83
N PRO A 101 0.32 -2.18 -26.03
CA PRO A 101 0.83 -3.39 -25.37
C PRO A 101 2.18 -3.86 -25.94
N ARG A 102 2.67 -3.26 -27.04
CA ARG A 102 3.93 -3.62 -27.69
C ARG A 102 5.14 -2.88 -27.13
N VAL A 103 4.94 -2.04 -26.11
CA VAL A 103 6.07 -1.47 -25.37
C VAL A 103 6.76 -2.61 -24.62
N ASP A 104 8.08 -2.75 -24.80
CA ASP A 104 8.91 -3.78 -24.14
C ASP A 104 9.12 -3.51 -22.63
N ALA A 105 8.28 -2.67 -22.03
CA ALA A 105 8.25 -2.45 -20.60
C ALA A 105 7.46 -3.58 -19.93
N ARG A 106 8.01 -4.13 -18.84
CA ARG A 106 7.33 -5.12 -17.98
C ARG A 106 6.01 -4.58 -17.43
N PHE A 107 5.96 -3.26 -17.22
CA PHE A 107 4.81 -2.58 -16.63
C PHE A 107 4.46 -1.30 -17.39
N ILE A 108 3.18 -0.93 -17.31
CA ILE A 108 2.64 0.33 -17.82
C ILE A 108 2.15 1.14 -16.63
N GLY A 109 2.76 2.31 -16.43
CA GLY A 109 2.42 3.25 -15.37
C GLY A 109 1.75 4.51 -15.93
N SER A 110 0.76 5.04 -15.22
CA SER A 110 0.16 6.34 -15.51
C SER A 110 -0.46 6.93 -14.24
N SER A 111 -1.03 8.12 -14.34
CA SER A 111 -1.65 8.80 -13.22
C SER A 111 -2.81 9.70 -13.64
N PHE A 112 -3.67 10.04 -12.70
CA PHE A 112 -4.67 11.10 -12.83
C PHE A 112 -4.78 11.88 -11.52
N ASN A 113 -5.28 13.11 -11.58
CA ASN A 113 -5.49 13.94 -10.39
C ASN A 113 -6.94 13.88 -9.94
N ILE A 114 -7.14 14.06 -8.63
CA ILE A 114 -8.44 14.18 -7.99
C ILE A 114 -8.43 15.41 -7.08
N ASN A 115 -9.60 16.03 -6.94
CA ASN A 115 -9.77 17.19 -6.06
C ASN A 115 -10.10 16.73 -4.64
N LEU A 116 -9.48 17.38 -3.66
CA LEU A 116 -9.70 17.13 -2.23
C LEU A 116 -10.30 18.35 -1.55
N ILE A 117 -10.93 18.11 -0.40
CA ILE A 117 -11.35 19.16 0.52
C ILE A 117 -10.41 19.12 1.73
N LYS A 118 -9.88 20.28 2.12
CA LYS A 118 -9.03 20.40 3.32
C LYS A 118 -9.81 20.00 4.56
N GLY A 119 -9.19 19.23 5.44
CA GLY A 119 -9.81 18.83 6.71
C GLY A 119 -10.76 17.65 6.59
N SER A 120 -10.98 17.08 5.39
CA SER A 120 -11.89 15.96 5.19
C SER A 120 -11.17 14.61 5.21
N GLN A 121 -11.95 13.59 5.54
CA GLN A 121 -11.57 12.18 5.40
C GLN A 121 -12.42 11.59 4.29
N ASN A 122 -11.79 10.94 3.32
CA ASN A 122 -12.49 10.53 2.11
C ASN A 122 -12.21 9.06 1.80
N LYS A 123 -13.20 8.38 1.20
CA LYS A 123 -13.03 7.07 0.57
C LYS A 123 -12.96 7.25 -0.93
N LEU A 124 -11.83 6.90 -1.52
CA LEU A 124 -11.63 6.84 -2.95
C LEU A 124 -11.94 5.43 -3.45
N ILE A 125 -12.90 5.31 -4.37
CA ILE A 125 -13.22 4.07 -5.06
C ILE A 125 -12.70 4.20 -6.49
N VAL A 126 -11.78 3.32 -6.89
CA VAL A 126 -11.21 3.29 -8.25
C VAL A 126 -11.60 1.99 -8.92
N GLY A 127 -12.18 2.08 -10.11
CA GLY A 127 -12.53 0.96 -10.96
C GLY A 127 -11.72 0.99 -12.25
N PHE A 128 -11.00 -0.09 -12.52
CA PHE A 128 -10.30 -0.33 -13.78
C PHE A 128 -11.17 -1.24 -14.65
N THR A 129 -11.25 -0.94 -15.94
CA THR A 129 -11.95 -1.77 -16.92
C THR A 129 -11.04 -1.94 -18.13
N GLY A 130 -10.62 -3.19 -18.36
CA GLY A 130 -9.82 -3.59 -19.50
C GLY A 130 -10.65 -3.86 -20.77
N PRO A 131 -10.02 -4.44 -21.80
CA PRO A 131 -10.62 -4.63 -23.12
C PRO A 131 -11.65 -5.76 -23.20
N LYS A 132 -11.63 -6.75 -22.30
CA LYS A 132 -12.66 -7.78 -22.21
C LYS A 132 -13.78 -7.29 -21.29
N ALA A 133 -15.04 -7.47 -21.69
CA ALA A 133 -16.15 -7.36 -20.74
C ALA A 133 -15.83 -8.28 -19.55
N TYR A 134 -15.95 -7.78 -18.32
CA TYR A 134 -15.56 -8.45 -17.06
C TYR A 134 -14.07 -8.46 -16.69
N SER A 135 -13.17 -7.85 -17.47
CA SER A 135 -11.76 -7.63 -17.08
C SER A 135 -11.57 -6.39 -16.20
N GLY A 136 -12.30 -6.32 -15.08
CA GLY A 136 -12.29 -5.17 -14.20
C GLY A 136 -11.81 -5.48 -12.80
N SER A 137 -11.05 -4.55 -12.22
CA SER A 137 -10.68 -4.58 -10.81
C SER A 137 -11.19 -3.32 -10.14
N ARG A 138 -11.60 -3.43 -8.88
CA ARG A 138 -12.05 -2.32 -8.05
C ARG A 138 -11.24 -2.29 -6.78
N MET A 139 -10.77 -1.10 -6.42
CA MET A 139 -10.01 -0.85 -5.21
C MET A 139 -10.63 0.30 -4.43
N ILE A 140 -10.42 0.28 -3.12
CA ILE A 140 -10.90 1.30 -2.18
C ILE A 140 -9.68 1.78 -1.40
N PHE A 141 -9.54 3.10 -1.27
CA PHE A 141 -8.48 3.75 -0.50
C PHE A 141 -9.10 4.73 0.46
N ASP A 142 -8.59 4.75 1.69
CA ASP A 142 -8.89 5.81 2.64
C ASP A 142 -7.86 6.92 2.44
N ILE A 143 -8.34 8.16 2.34
CA ILE A 143 -7.51 9.36 2.18
C ILE A 143 -7.80 10.27 3.36
N ASP A 144 -6.80 10.45 4.21
CA ASP A 144 -6.86 11.41 5.32
C ASP A 144 -6.22 12.73 4.92
N ASN A 145 -7.06 13.75 4.71
CA ASN A 145 -6.64 15.13 4.48
C ASN A 145 -6.99 16.05 5.65
N SER A 146 -7.27 15.45 6.82
CA SER A 146 -7.47 16.16 8.10
C SER A 146 -6.17 16.26 8.90
N SER A 147 -5.27 15.29 8.75
CA SER A 147 -3.94 15.29 9.35
C SER A 147 -2.89 15.82 8.39
N ASP A 148 -2.01 16.69 8.90
CA ASP A 148 -0.81 17.13 8.20
C ASP A 148 0.16 15.96 7.98
N PHE A 149 0.17 14.94 8.85
CA PHE A 149 1.07 13.79 8.77
C PHE A 149 0.33 12.51 8.36
N SER A 150 -0.49 12.56 7.31
CA SER A 150 -1.06 11.34 6.72
C SER A 150 -0.06 10.61 5.84
N ASN A 151 -0.15 9.27 5.79
CA ASN A 151 0.70 8.41 4.95
C ASN A 151 0.66 8.84 3.47
N ASP A 152 -0.51 9.25 2.99
CA ASP A 152 -0.70 9.64 1.58
C ASP A 152 0.04 10.93 1.20
N ARG A 153 0.57 11.70 2.16
CA ARG A 153 1.44 12.87 1.88
C ARG A 153 2.89 12.49 1.61
N PHE A 154 3.20 11.20 1.62
CA PHE A 154 4.53 10.66 1.39
C PHE A 154 4.49 9.58 0.31
N ILE A 155 5.51 9.59 -0.54
CA ILE A 155 5.76 8.50 -1.49
C ILE A 155 7.14 7.92 -1.25
N LEU A 156 7.23 6.60 -1.39
CA LEU A 156 8.49 5.89 -1.37
C LEU A 156 8.97 5.71 -2.82
N GLU A 157 10.22 6.05 -3.05
CA GLU A 157 10.86 5.91 -4.35
C GLU A 157 12.12 5.06 -4.20
N LYS A 158 12.36 4.17 -5.16
CA LYS A 158 13.56 3.36 -5.24
C LYS A 158 14.53 4.00 -6.22
N LYS A 159 15.82 4.07 -5.85
CA LYS A 159 16.89 4.51 -6.75
C LYS A 159 17.17 3.46 -7.82
N GLU A 160 17.12 3.89 -9.07
CA GLU A 160 17.46 3.13 -10.27
C GLU A 160 18.61 3.81 -11.02
N LEU A 161 19.15 3.15 -12.06
CA LEU A 161 20.24 3.71 -12.87
C LEU A 161 19.90 5.07 -13.50
N ASN A 162 18.63 5.26 -13.90
CA ASN A 162 18.16 6.44 -14.63
C ASN A 162 17.32 7.40 -13.78
N GLY A 163 17.38 7.29 -12.44
CA GLY A 163 16.63 8.16 -11.55
C GLY A 163 15.95 7.40 -10.42
N TYR A 164 14.69 7.73 -10.15
CA TYR A 164 13.89 7.14 -9.08
C TYR A 164 12.59 6.56 -9.66
N GLU A 165 12.22 5.36 -9.23
CA GLU A 165 10.93 4.72 -9.56
C GLU A 165 10.03 4.70 -8.31
N LEU A 166 8.75 5.03 -8.50
CA LEU A 166 7.74 4.95 -7.43
C LEU A 166 7.57 3.50 -6.96
N VAL A 167 7.60 3.31 -5.64
CA VAL A 167 7.27 2.03 -5.00
C VAL A 167 5.79 2.04 -4.64
N PHE A 168 5.05 1.04 -5.11
CA PHE A 168 3.61 0.91 -4.88
C PHE A 168 3.27 0.14 -3.62
N ASP A 169 4.21 -0.66 -3.12
CA ASP A 169 4.03 -1.52 -1.96
C ASP A 169 4.65 -0.90 -0.69
N ASN A 170 4.25 -1.40 0.48
CA ASN A 170 4.79 -0.96 1.77
C ASN A 170 5.98 -1.83 2.24
N PHE A 171 6.71 -2.45 1.31
CA PHE A 171 7.89 -3.23 1.62
C PHE A 171 9.12 -2.78 0.83
N VAL A 172 10.29 -3.01 1.42
CA VAL A 172 11.61 -2.63 0.92
C VAL A 172 12.52 -3.85 0.94
N LYS A 173 13.58 -3.80 0.14
CA LYS A 173 14.58 -4.87 0.05
C LYS A 173 15.93 -4.34 0.51
N SER A 174 16.73 -5.22 1.09
CA SER A 174 18.05 -4.89 1.63
C SER A 174 19.06 -4.58 0.51
N GLY A 175 20.07 -3.77 0.83
CA GLY A 175 21.11 -3.37 -0.14
C GLY A 175 20.63 -2.51 -1.30
N ARG A 176 19.41 -1.96 -1.22
CA ARG A 176 18.86 -1.00 -2.18
C ARG A 176 18.72 0.37 -1.52
N ASN A 177 18.87 1.40 -2.35
CA ASN A 177 18.68 2.78 -1.92
C ASN A 177 17.28 3.25 -2.26
N TYR A 178 16.65 3.89 -1.29
CA TYR A 178 15.33 4.48 -1.39
C TYR A 178 15.38 5.94 -1.01
N ARG A 179 14.29 6.64 -1.29
CA ARG A 179 14.03 8.00 -0.85
C ARG A 179 12.54 8.13 -0.57
N ILE A 180 12.20 8.78 0.53
CA ILE A 180 10.84 9.26 0.79
C ILE A 180 10.75 10.71 0.34
N SER A 181 9.73 11.01 -0.45
CA SER A 181 9.45 12.34 -0.99
C SER A 181 8.09 12.85 -0.53
N SER A 182 7.99 14.16 -0.33
CA SER A 182 6.75 14.87 -0.01
C SER A 182 6.77 16.26 -0.62
N ASN A 183 5.61 16.76 -1.04
CA ASN A 183 5.47 18.14 -1.52
C ASN A 183 5.33 19.16 -0.37
N THR A 184 4.84 18.71 0.79
CA THR A 184 4.56 19.58 1.94
C THR A 184 5.71 19.61 2.94
N PHE A 185 6.44 18.50 3.07
CA PHE A 185 7.45 18.30 4.13
C PHE A 185 8.87 18.22 3.58
N ASP A 186 9.26 19.17 2.73
CA ASP A 186 10.64 19.22 2.24
C ASP A 186 11.62 19.38 3.40
N LYS A 187 12.66 18.54 3.41
CA LYS A 187 13.69 18.47 4.47
C LYS A 187 13.18 18.27 5.91
N TYR A 188 11.94 17.80 6.08
CA TYR A 188 11.45 17.38 7.39
C TYR A 188 12.21 16.14 7.89
N SER A 189 12.47 16.05 9.19
CA SER A 189 13.19 14.92 9.77
C SER A 189 12.27 14.05 10.63
N PHE A 190 12.17 12.78 10.27
CA PHE A 190 11.45 11.75 11.02
C PHE A 190 12.37 11.08 12.04
N ASN A 191 11.77 10.66 13.15
CA ASN A 191 12.35 9.64 14.02
C ASN A 191 11.94 8.27 13.46
N VAL A 192 12.91 7.42 13.19
CA VAL A 192 12.69 6.08 12.66
C VAL A 192 13.03 5.07 13.72
N SER A 193 12.05 4.22 14.01
CA SER A 193 12.21 3.11 14.93
C SER A 193 12.23 1.81 14.13
N LEU A 194 13.29 1.03 14.33
CA LEU A 194 13.41 -0.30 13.79
C LEU A 194 12.96 -1.30 14.86
N TYR A 195 12.05 -2.18 14.45
CA TYR A 195 11.64 -3.35 15.22
C TYR A 195 11.97 -4.59 14.39
N GLY A 196 12.89 -5.41 14.86
CA GLY A 196 13.18 -6.72 14.28
C GLY A 196 11.97 -7.63 14.36
N PHE A 197 12.05 -8.76 13.65
CA PHE A 197 11.05 -9.81 13.85
C PHE A 197 11.33 -10.50 15.18
N ASP A 198 10.41 -10.35 16.12
CA ASP A 198 10.49 -11.04 17.41
C ASP A 198 10.54 -12.56 17.23
N ASP A 199 11.18 -13.25 18.16
CA ASP A 199 11.12 -14.71 18.29
C ASP A 199 9.75 -15.23 18.77
N TYR A 200 8.82 -14.33 19.13
CA TYR A 200 7.53 -14.72 19.70
C TYR A 200 6.44 -14.93 18.64
N ILE A 201 5.64 -15.99 18.84
CA ILE A 201 4.53 -16.34 17.97
C ILE A 201 3.34 -15.41 18.19
N VAL A 202 2.73 -14.99 17.09
CA VAL A 202 1.48 -14.24 17.12
C VAL A 202 0.44 -15.06 17.86
N ILE A 203 -0.12 -14.48 18.93
CA ILE A 203 -1.25 -15.08 19.65
C ILE A 203 -2.36 -15.36 18.62
N PRO A 204 -2.84 -16.61 18.48
CA PRO A 204 -3.84 -16.94 17.48
C PRO A 204 -5.09 -16.08 17.67
N PRO A 205 -5.81 -15.72 16.58
CA PRO A 205 -6.95 -14.81 16.64
C PRO A 205 -8.12 -15.32 17.49
N TYR A 206 -8.15 -16.61 17.83
CA TYR A 206 -9.15 -17.24 18.70
C TYR A 206 -8.76 -17.26 20.19
N TYR A 207 -7.54 -16.83 20.53
CA TYR A 207 -7.05 -16.85 21.91
C TYR A 207 -7.41 -15.53 22.62
N ILE A 208 -8.29 -15.63 23.61
CA ILE A 208 -8.72 -14.50 24.44
C ILE A 208 -7.74 -14.43 25.62
N ALA A 209 -6.61 -13.74 25.42
CA ALA A 209 -5.81 -13.22 26.52
C ALA A 209 -6.03 -11.73 26.64
N ASP A 210 -5.97 -11.21 27.86
CA ASP A 210 -5.74 -9.78 28.05
C ASP A 210 -4.37 -9.48 27.42
N PRO A 211 -4.30 -8.70 26.35
CA PRO A 211 -3.01 -8.30 25.82
C PRO A 211 -2.35 -7.45 26.91
N GLU A 212 -1.34 -7.98 27.60
CA GLU A 212 -0.40 -7.09 28.27
C GLU A 212 0.17 -6.19 27.17
N GLU A 213 -0.24 -4.92 27.19
CA GLU A 213 0.17 -3.87 26.26
C GLU A 213 1.62 -3.45 26.50
N VAL A 214 2.53 -4.42 26.58
CA VAL A 214 3.95 -4.11 26.51
C VAL A 214 4.25 -3.81 25.04
N LEU A 215 4.21 -2.52 24.70
CA LEU A 215 4.76 -2.05 23.44
C LEU A 215 6.22 -2.51 23.37
N PRO A 216 6.62 -3.23 22.30
CA PRO A 216 8.01 -3.61 22.17
C PRO A 216 8.89 -2.36 22.13
N GLU A 217 10.03 -2.39 22.83
CA GLU A 217 11.05 -1.37 22.66
C GLU A 217 11.70 -1.53 21.29
N PRO A 218 12.03 -0.43 20.60
CA PRO A 218 12.68 -0.52 19.30
C PRO A 218 14.13 -0.99 19.45
N ASP A 219 14.57 -1.90 18.59
CA ASP A 219 15.96 -2.39 18.55
C ASP A 219 16.94 -1.29 18.15
N SER A 220 16.49 -0.33 17.34
CA SER A 220 17.29 0.81 16.93
C SER A 220 16.43 2.05 16.67
N LEU A 221 17.03 3.20 16.97
CA LEU A 221 16.48 4.53 16.72
C LEU A 221 17.46 5.33 15.88
N PHE A 222 16.97 5.94 14.82
CA PHE A 222 17.75 6.86 14.00
C PHE A 222 16.85 7.93 13.40
N THR A 223 17.44 8.96 12.80
CA THR A 223 16.69 10.01 12.11
C THR A 223 16.82 9.88 10.61
N TYR A 224 15.75 10.23 9.90
CA TYR A 224 15.73 10.27 8.46
C TYR A 224 15.15 11.59 7.98
N THR A 225 15.85 12.29 7.09
CA THR A 225 15.39 13.54 6.50
C THR A 225 14.74 13.29 5.14
N VAL A 226 13.53 13.82 4.94
CA VAL A 226 12.79 13.72 3.67
C VAL A 226 13.65 14.23 2.52
N GLY A 227 13.66 13.47 1.42
CA GLY A 227 14.47 13.72 0.25
C GLY A 227 15.88 13.12 0.28
N ASP A 228 16.36 12.63 1.43
CA ASP A 228 17.67 11.98 1.51
C ASP A 228 17.59 10.49 1.09
N SER A 229 18.75 9.89 0.83
CA SER A 229 18.83 8.46 0.49
C SER A 229 18.87 7.62 1.77
N ILE A 230 18.09 6.55 1.80
CA ILE A 230 18.06 5.57 2.89
C ILE A 230 18.24 4.15 2.35
N SER A 231 19.06 3.34 3.03
CA SER A 231 19.13 1.89 2.86
C SER A 231 18.48 1.20 4.06
N PHE A 232 17.83 0.07 3.80
CA PHE A 232 17.20 -0.76 4.82
C PHE A 232 18.03 -2.03 4.98
N ASP A 233 19.09 -1.96 5.77
CA ASP A 233 20.07 -3.06 5.87
C ASP A 233 19.68 -4.14 6.89
N SER A 234 18.71 -3.83 7.77
CA SER A 234 18.20 -4.75 8.77
C SER A 234 16.79 -5.24 8.42
N ILE A 235 16.55 -6.52 8.64
CA ILE A 235 15.22 -7.12 8.50
C ILE A 235 14.33 -6.66 9.66
N GLY A 236 13.08 -6.30 9.38
CA GLY A 236 12.12 -5.83 10.38
C GLY A 236 11.12 -4.81 9.86
N TYR A 237 10.45 -4.16 10.80
CA TYR A 237 9.52 -3.05 10.59
C TYR A 237 10.22 -1.72 10.87
N TYR A 238 10.20 -0.83 9.89
CA TYR A 238 10.65 0.54 10.02
C TYR A 238 9.44 1.45 10.19
N VAL A 239 9.29 2.04 11.37
CA VAL A 239 8.18 2.93 11.71
C VAL A 239 8.68 4.37 11.73
N PHE A 240 8.15 5.20 10.84
CA PHE A 240 8.49 6.62 10.74
C PHE A 240 7.53 7.45 11.59
N ARG A 241 8.06 8.27 12.50
CA ARG A 241 7.29 9.09 13.43
C ARG A 241 7.68 10.56 13.31
N ALA A 242 6.68 11.44 13.28
CA ALA A 242 6.87 12.89 13.25
C ALA A 242 7.53 13.39 14.55
N SER A 243 7.19 12.80 15.69
CA SER A 243 7.86 13.06 16.97
C SER A 243 8.07 11.75 17.73
N SER A 244 8.90 11.77 18.78
CA SER A 244 9.20 10.57 19.58
C SER A 244 7.96 9.90 20.17
N ASN A 245 6.89 10.68 20.39
CA ASN A 245 5.67 10.23 21.05
C ASN A 245 4.46 10.23 20.11
N SER A 246 4.65 10.52 18.81
CA SER A 246 3.53 10.45 17.86
C SER A 246 3.30 9.02 17.39
N GLU A 247 2.08 8.77 16.92
CA GLU A 247 1.79 7.58 16.13
C GLU A 247 2.67 7.53 14.86
N GLY A 248 2.78 6.33 14.29
CA GLY A 248 3.51 6.09 13.05
C GLY A 248 2.82 6.79 11.87
N VAL A 249 3.57 7.59 11.11
CA VAL A 249 3.10 8.28 9.91
C VAL A 249 2.99 7.28 8.75
N PHE A 250 4.04 6.48 8.57
CA PHE A 250 4.02 5.33 7.67
C PHE A 250 5.03 4.27 8.14
N CYS A 251 4.81 3.04 7.67
CA CYS A 251 5.47 1.83 8.13
C CYS A 251 5.95 1.04 6.91
N LEU A 252 7.23 0.65 6.92
CA LEU A 252 7.86 -0.12 5.85
C LEU A 252 8.36 -1.47 6.37
N LEU A 253 8.06 -2.54 5.65
CA LEU A 253 8.50 -3.89 5.94
C LEU A 253 9.76 -4.23 5.15
N ASN A 254 10.84 -4.62 5.82
CA ASN A 254 11.97 -5.31 5.19
C ASN A 254 11.96 -6.77 5.64
N ALA A 255 11.42 -7.67 4.83
CA ALA A 255 11.40 -9.11 5.12
C ALA A 255 12.46 -9.90 4.34
N GLY A 256 13.52 -9.20 3.88
CA GLY A 256 14.57 -9.78 3.04
C GLY A 256 14.37 -9.51 1.54
N ASN A 257 15.27 -10.06 0.73
CA ASN A 257 15.36 -9.73 -0.69
C ASN A 257 14.38 -10.51 -1.58
N THR A 258 13.91 -11.65 -1.10
CA THR A 258 13.00 -12.56 -1.81
C THR A 258 11.54 -12.20 -1.56
N PHE A 259 11.21 -11.54 -0.45
CA PHE A 259 9.85 -11.06 -0.18
C PHE A 259 9.31 -10.16 -1.32
N PRO A 260 8.02 -10.27 -1.68
CA PRO A 260 6.97 -11.12 -1.10
C PRO A 260 6.98 -12.57 -1.57
N GLU A 261 7.87 -12.93 -2.50
CA GLU A 261 8.03 -14.29 -2.95
C GLU A 261 8.71 -15.17 -1.87
N ILE A 262 8.38 -16.46 -1.87
CA ILE A 262 9.05 -17.47 -1.04
C ILE A 262 9.94 -18.26 -1.99
N GLU A 263 11.25 -17.97 -1.98
CA GLU A 263 12.20 -18.63 -2.89
C GLU A 263 13.03 -19.70 -2.16
N ILE A 264 13.33 -19.47 -0.87
CA ILE A 264 14.11 -20.39 -0.04
C ILE A 264 13.36 -20.79 1.22
N LEU A 265 13.76 -21.91 1.82
CA LEU A 265 13.08 -22.47 3.00
C LEU A 265 13.02 -21.48 4.17
N SER A 266 14.06 -20.66 4.37
CA SER A 266 14.07 -19.65 5.43
C SER A 266 13.01 -18.57 5.24
N ASP A 267 12.55 -18.31 4.02
CA ASP A 267 11.49 -17.33 3.74
C ASP A 267 10.14 -17.80 4.29
N MET A 268 9.95 -19.12 4.44
CA MET A 268 8.74 -19.69 5.02
C MET A 268 8.65 -19.48 6.54
N TYR A 269 9.77 -19.16 7.19
CA TYR A 269 9.82 -19.14 8.65
C TYR A 269 8.84 -18.14 9.27
N GLU A 270 8.85 -16.88 8.79
CA GLU A 270 7.98 -15.82 9.31
C GLU A 270 6.48 -16.07 9.00
N PRO A 271 6.07 -16.41 7.76
CA PRO A 271 4.68 -16.77 7.48
C PRO A 271 4.15 -17.95 8.31
N LEU A 272 4.99 -18.96 8.59
CA LEU A 272 4.59 -20.12 9.39
C LEU A 272 4.25 -19.75 10.84
N LYS A 273 4.82 -18.68 11.40
CA LYS A 273 4.44 -18.18 12.74
C LYS A 273 2.96 -17.82 12.86
N LEU A 274 2.27 -17.56 11.74
CA LEU A 274 0.85 -17.21 11.73
C LEU A 274 -0.08 -18.43 11.85
N VAL A 275 0.43 -19.63 11.55
CA VAL A 275 -0.39 -20.85 11.46
C VAL A 275 0.14 -22.01 12.29
N ALA A 276 1.39 -21.95 12.76
CA ALA A 276 2.04 -22.98 13.56
C ALA A 276 2.10 -22.62 15.05
N THR A 277 2.20 -23.64 15.90
CA THR A 277 2.44 -23.50 17.33
C THR A 277 3.93 -23.27 17.66
N ASN A 278 4.22 -22.78 18.88
CA ASN A 278 5.62 -22.58 19.36
C ASN A 278 6.43 -23.86 19.26
N ARG A 279 5.79 -24.99 19.56
CA ARG A 279 6.43 -26.31 19.49
C ARG A 279 6.80 -26.68 18.05
N GLU A 280 5.88 -26.50 17.11
CA GLU A 280 6.11 -26.82 15.71
C GLU A 280 7.18 -25.91 15.10
N LEU A 281 7.10 -24.60 15.40
CA LEU A 281 8.07 -23.63 14.91
C LEU A 281 9.50 -23.91 15.43
N ASN A 282 9.64 -24.25 16.72
CA ASN A 282 10.94 -24.58 17.30
C ASN A 282 11.53 -25.85 16.70
N SER A 283 10.70 -26.84 16.33
CA SER A 283 11.18 -28.06 15.67
C SER A 283 11.70 -27.86 14.24
N ILE A 284 11.39 -26.71 13.62
CA ILE A 284 11.89 -26.34 12.27
C ILE A 284 13.23 -25.59 12.36
N LYS A 285 13.55 -24.99 13.51
CA LYS A 285 14.82 -24.27 13.75
C LYS A 285 16.00 -25.21 14.03
N GLU A 286 15.74 -26.43 14.51
CA GLU A 286 16.74 -27.49 14.79
C GLU A 286 17.10 -28.31 13.55
#